data_AF-A0A6L3X302-F1
#
_entry.id   AF-A0A6L3X302-F1
#
_cell.length_a   1.000
_cell.length_b   1.000
_cell.length_c   1.000
_cell.angle_alpha   90.00
_cell.angle_beta   90.00
_cell.angle_gamma   90.00
#
_symmetry.space_group_name_H-M   'P 1'
#
loop_
_entity.id
_entity.type
_entity.pdbx_description
1 polymer ?
#
loop_
_entity_poly.entity_id
_entity_poly.type
_entity_poly.pdbx_seq_one_letter_code
_entity_poly.pdbx_strand_id
1 'polypeptide(L)' 'QLSRALCRADTQVDTPEGGFALAEWLRDGKTLLKTQCGPRLVADPWHREE' A
#
# COMPACT_ATOMS: atom_id res chain seq x y z
N GLN A 1 12.73 -6.59 -3.22
CA GLN A 1 12.69 -6.76 -1.75
C GLN A 1 13.19 -5.47 -1.10
N LEU A 2 12.30 -4.63 -0.54
CA LEU A 2 12.69 -3.35 0.09
C LEU A 2 13.61 -3.54 1.31
N SER A 3 13.61 -4.72 1.93
CA SER A 3 14.45 -5.07 3.08
C SER A 3 15.96 -5.13 2.81
N ARG A 4 16.40 -5.09 1.54
CA ARG A 4 17.82 -5.14 1.16
C ARG A 4 18.42 -3.77 0.83
N ALA A 5 17.67 -2.69 1.04
CA ALA A 5 18.18 -1.34 0.82
C ALA A 5 19.28 -0.99 1.83
N LEU A 6 20.21 -0.11 1.43
CA LEU A 6 21.33 0.36 2.27
C LEU A 6 20.85 1.06 3.56
N CYS A 7 19.61 1.52 3.58
CA CYS A 7 18.92 2.05 4.74
C CYS A 7 17.42 1.68 4.69
N ARG A 8 16.72 1.83 5.81
CA ARG A 8 15.26 1.69 5.83
C ARG A 8 14.64 2.82 5.02
N ALA A 9 14.09 2.50 3.86
CA ALA A 9 13.25 3.38 3.08
C ALA A 9 11.78 3.06 3.36
N ASP A 10 11.01 4.08 3.74
CA ASP A 10 9.57 3.98 3.81
C ASP A 10 8.98 4.62 2.55
N THR A 11 8.22 3.86 1.78
CA THR A 11 7.64 4.32 0.51
C THR A 11 6.13 4.24 0.61
N GLN A 12 5.49 5.40 0.57
CA GLN A 12 4.05 5.51 0.40
C GLN A 12 3.73 5.77 -1.07
N VAL A 13 2.77 5.03 -1.58
CA VAL A 13 2.22 5.20 -2.92
C VAL A 13 0.87 5.87 -2.79
N ASP A 14 0.67 6.94 -3.54
CA ASP A 14 -0.63 7.61 -3.64
C ASP A 14 -1.29 7.23 -4.97
N THR A 15 -2.57 6.93 -4.91
CA THR A 15 -3.38 6.51 -6.06
C THR A 15 -4.73 7.23 -6.01
N PRO A 16 -5.50 7.26 -7.10
CA PRO A 16 -6.87 7.78 -7.05
C PRO A 16 -7.77 7.10 -6.01
N GLU A 17 -7.50 5.84 -5.65
CA GLU A 17 -8.29 5.10 -4.66
C GLU A 17 -7.82 5.34 -3.21
N GLY A 18 -6.60 5.87 -3.02
CA GLY A 18 -6.02 6.19 -1.72
C GLY A 18 -4.53 5.88 -1.61
N GLY A 19 -3.97 6.20 -0.45
CA GLY A 19 -2.55 6.01 -0.14
C GLY A 19 -2.27 4.71 0.61
N PHE A 20 -1.19 4.01 0.29
CA PHE A 20 -0.78 2.79 1.00
C PHE A 20 0.74 2.66 1.15
N ALA A 21 1.19 1.79 2.05
CA ALA A 21 2.61 1.50 2.26
C ALA A 21 3.08 0.39 1.30
N LEU A 22 4.03 0.71 0.42
CA LEU A 22 4.53 -0.26 -0.57
C LEU A 22 5.13 -1.51 0.08
N ALA A 23 5.81 -1.34 1.22
CA ALA A 23 6.41 -2.45 1.96
C ALA A 23 5.38 -3.40 2.59
N GLU A 24 4.16 -2.93 2.84
CA GLU A 24 3.06 -3.77 3.35
C GLU A 24 2.49 -4.63 2.23
N TRP A 25 2.14 -4.01 1.09
CA TRP A 25 1.62 -4.73 -0.07
C TRP A 25 2.61 -5.77 -0.62
N LEU A 26 3.90 -5.44 -0.73
CA LEU A 26 4.92 -6.38 -1.20
C LEU A 26 5.18 -7.57 -0.25
N ARG A 27 4.69 -7.53 0.99
CA ARG A 27 4.88 -8.62 1.95
C ARG A 27 3.87 -9.74 1.71
N ASP A 28 2.59 -9.39 1.68
CA ASP A 28 1.49 -10.36 1.75
C ASP A 28 0.47 -10.21 0.60
N GLY A 29 0.72 -9.30 -0.35
CA GLY A 29 -0.22 -8.99 -1.43
C GLY A 29 -1.50 -8.32 -0.95
N LYS A 30 -1.52 -7.82 0.28
CA LYS A 30 -2.61 -7.05 0.90
C LYS A 30 -2.05 -5.86 1.65
N THR A 31 -2.83 -4.79 1.73
CA THR A 31 -2.42 -3.58 2.43
C THR A 31 -3.62 -2.80 2.94
N LEU A 32 -3.41 -2.02 3.99
CA LEU A 32 -4.37 -1.01 4.42
C LEU A 32 -4.32 0.20 3.47
N LEU A 33 -5.34 0.35 2.63
CA LEU A 33 -5.54 1.50 1.76
C LEU A 33 -6.21 2.64 2.54
N LYS A 34 -5.54 3.78 2.64
CA LYS A 34 -6.05 4.98 3.30
C LYS A 34 -6.89 5.77 2.31
N THR A 35 -8.21 5.60 2.40
CA THR A 35 -9.16 6.32 1.54
C THR A 35 -9.77 7.51 2.29
N GLN A 36 -10.40 8.42 1.55
CA GLN A 36 -11.19 9.52 2.12
C GLN A 36 -12.42 9.05 2.93
N CYS A 37 -12.90 7.83 2.69
CA CYS A 37 -14.03 7.23 3.41
C CYS A 37 -13.58 6.36 4.60
N GLY A 38 -12.29 6.36 4.93
CA GLY A 38 -11.68 5.53 5.97
C GLY A 38 -10.76 4.44 5.41
N PRO A 39 -10.03 3.73 6.30
CA PRO A 39 -9.10 2.69 5.88
C PRO A 39 -9.82 1.42 5.43
N ARG A 40 -9.38 0.81 4.33
CA ARG A 40 -9.87 -0.48 3.81
C ARG A 40 -8.70 -1.46 3.67
N LEU A 41 -8.90 -2.72 4.04
CA LEU A 41 -7.92 -3.77 3.74
C LEU A 41 -8.23 -4.33 2.35
N VAL A 42 -7.28 -4.20 1.41
CA VAL A 42 -7.46 -4.58 -0.01
C VAL A 42 -6.30 -5.46 -0.49
N ALA A 43 -6.53 -6.28 -1.51
CA ALA A 43 -5.48 -7.05 -2.19
C ALA A 43 -4.90 -6.29 -3.39
N ASP A 44 -5.74 -5.54 -4.09
CA ASP A 44 -5.37 -4.66 -5.20
C ASP A 44 -5.54 -3.19 -4.80
N PRO A 45 -4.48 -2.51 -4.31
CA PRO A 45 -4.55 -1.09 -3.98
C PRO A 45 -4.48 -0.17 -5.22
N TRP A 46 -4.39 -0.73 -6.42
CA TRP A 46 -4.27 0.02 -7.67
C TRP A 46 -5.63 0.29 -8.32
N HIS A 47 -6.63 -0.55 -8.03
CA HIS A 47 -7.97 -0.47 -8.60
C HIS A 47 -9.03 -0.47 -7.51
N ARG A 48 -10.21 0.06 -7.84
CA ARG A 48 -11.38 -0.06 -6.98
C ARG A 48 -11.82 -1.52 -6.94
N GLU A 49 -11.61 -2.17 -5.80
CA GLU A 49 -12.31 -3.42 -5.46
C GLU A 49 -13.79 -3.07 -5.19
N GLU A 50 -14.65 -3.42 -6.16
CA GLU A 50 -16.12 -3.36 -6.03
C GLU A 50 -16.65 -4.34 -4.98
#